data_AF-A0A6B3CVH5-F1
#
_entry.id   AF-A0A6B3CVH5-F1
#
_cell.length_a   1.000
_cell.length_b   1.000
_cell.length_c   1.000
_cell.angle_alpha   90.00
_cell.angle_beta   90.00
_cell.angle_gamma   90.00
#
_symmetry.space_group_name_H-M   'P 1'
#
loop_
_entity.id
_entity.type
_entity.pdbx_description
1 polymer ?
#
loop_
_entity_poly.entity_id
_entity_poly.type
_entity_poly.pdbx_seq_one_letter_code
_entity_poly.pdbx_strand_id
1 'polypeptide(L)'
;MTRAGETTAGPTGSPGVTRPGTEPSPSPVPSRRARIEGLLLGLAAGDAAGWPAARHRAARMPEWTRRLTRELDTFAEQNATTTLPVPIALNQPPEPLRLGPSDDAEWAAFAARTVLAAAADEADGLSPGRRMRDAVDRAWNAL
;
A
#
# COMPACT_ATOMS: atom_id res chain seq x y z
N MET A 1 11.32 72.05 31.54
CA MET A 1 9.97 71.54 31.84
C MET A 1 9.52 70.67 30.66
N THR A 2 8.82 69.53 30.75
CA THR A 2 8.47 68.54 31.81
C THR A 2 7.72 67.41 31.06
N ARG A 3 7.87 66.09 31.26
CA ARG A 3 8.67 65.18 32.14
C ARG A 3 9.26 64.07 31.26
N ALA A 4 10.20 63.25 31.77
CA ALA A 4 10.49 61.93 31.19
C ALA A 4 9.28 60.97 31.31
N GLY A 5 9.10 60.08 30.33
CA GLY A 5 8.12 58.99 30.37
C GLY A 5 8.70 57.70 30.93
N GLU A 6 7.95 57.02 31.79
CA GLU A 6 8.37 55.75 32.41
C GLU A 6 8.10 54.55 31.48
N THR A 7 9.10 53.71 31.28
CA THR A 7 8.92 52.41 30.62
C THR A 7 8.49 51.39 31.67
N THR A 8 7.19 51.11 31.77
CA THR A 8 6.66 50.12 32.71
C THR A 8 7.06 48.71 32.27
N ALA A 9 7.87 48.01 33.06
CA ALA A 9 8.24 46.62 32.79
C ALA A 9 7.03 45.69 32.96
N GLY A 10 6.73 44.87 31.94
CA GLY A 10 5.74 43.80 32.04
C GLY A 10 6.21 42.67 32.96
N PRO A 11 5.29 41.90 33.57
CA PRO A 11 5.65 40.84 34.51
C PRO A 11 6.46 39.72 33.84
N THR A 12 7.47 39.21 34.53
CA THR A 12 8.32 38.12 34.06
C THR A 12 7.52 36.84 33.88
N GLY A 13 7.46 36.32 32.65
CA GLY A 13 6.89 35.00 32.38
C GLY A 13 7.68 33.92 33.12
N SER A 14 6.98 33.12 33.93
CA SER A 14 7.61 32.02 34.65
C SER A 14 8.27 31.04 33.69
N PRO A 15 9.48 30.52 33.98
CA PRO A 15 10.12 29.51 33.14
C PRO A 15 9.21 28.28 33.08
N GLY A 16 8.79 27.92 31.86
CA GLY A 16 7.89 26.79 31.64
C GLY A 16 8.55 25.50 32.15
N VAL A 17 7.90 24.83 33.10
CA VAL A 17 8.36 23.54 33.61
C VAL A 17 8.37 22.54 32.46
N THR A 18 9.56 22.25 31.94
CA THR A 18 9.78 21.11 31.06
C THR A 18 9.42 19.86 31.82
N ARG A 19 8.26 19.25 31.48
CA ARG A 19 7.99 17.88 31.89
C ARG A 19 9.19 17.03 31.44
N PRO A 20 9.76 16.17 32.31
CA PRO A 20 10.77 15.23 31.87
C PRO A 20 10.18 14.42 30.72
N GLY A 21 10.92 14.30 29.62
CA GLY A 21 10.42 13.68 28.41
C GLY A 21 9.96 12.27 28.70
N THR A 22 8.69 11.96 28.41
CA THR A 22 8.25 10.58 28.33
C THR A 22 9.02 9.92 27.20
N GLU A 23 10.04 9.14 27.52
CA GLU A 23 10.74 8.33 26.54
C GLU A 23 9.70 7.48 25.79
N PRO A 24 9.73 7.44 24.45
CA PRO A 24 8.75 6.70 23.68
C PRO A 24 8.84 5.23 24.05
N SER A 25 7.86 4.74 24.83
CA SER A 25 7.83 3.36 25.30
C SER A 25 7.93 2.42 24.09
N PRO A 26 8.79 1.40 24.14
CA PRO A 26 9.09 0.58 22.96
C PRO A 26 7.80 -0.01 22.41
N SER A 27 7.50 0.32 21.15
CA SER A 27 6.26 -0.11 20.50
C SER A 27 6.14 -1.64 20.56
N PRO A 28 5.01 -2.19 21.03
CA PRO A 28 4.90 -3.61 21.31
C PRO A 28 5.13 -4.43 20.04
N VAL A 29 6.02 -5.42 20.12
CA VAL A 29 6.38 -6.27 18.98
C VAL A 29 5.12 -6.91 18.41
N PRO A 30 4.76 -6.68 17.13
CA PRO A 30 3.49 -7.15 16.57
C PRO A 30 3.33 -8.67 16.70
N SER A 31 2.15 -9.12 17.09
CA SER A 31 1.84 -10.55 17.25
C SER A 31 2.04 -11.34 15.95
N ARG A 32 2.22 -12.67 16.02
CA ARG A 32 2.38 -13.49 14.81
C ARG A 32 1.21 -13.31 13.83
N ARG A 33 -0.01 -13.14 14.35
CA ARG A 33 -1.21 -12.81 13.58
C ARG A 33 -1.07 -11.45 12.88
N ALA A 34 -0.78 -10.39 13.64
CA ALA A 34 -0.64 -9.03 13.10
C ALA A 34 0.47 -8.93 12.03
N ARG A 35 1.56 -9.70 12.15
CA ARG A 35 2.61 -9.79 11.12
C ARG A 35 2.14 -10.49 9.84
N ILE A 36 1.26 -11.48 9.93
CA ILE A 36 0.67 -12.16 8.75
C ILE A 36 -0.38 -11.27 8.09
N GLU A 37 -1.22 -10.58 8.88
CA GLU A 37 -2.18 -9.59 8.37
C GLU A 37 -1.45 -8.43 7.67
N GLY A 38 -0.38 -7.89 8.28
CA GLY A 38 0.47 -6.87 7.66
C GLY A 38 1.20 -7.35 6.40
N LEU A 39 1.61 -8.62 6.33
CA LEU A 39 2.21 -9.22 5.14
C LEU A 39 1.21 -9.30 3.97
N LEU A 40 -0.03 -9.76 4.23
CA LEU A 40 -1.06 -9.87 3.21
C LEU A 40 -1.54 -8.48 2.72
N LEU A 41 -1.70 -7.52 3.64
CA LEU A 41 -2.01 -6.13 3.29
C LEU A 41 -0.87 -5.47 2.52
N GLY A 42 0.40 -5.73 2.89
CA GLY A 42 1.57 -5.25 2.17
C GLY A 42 1.70 -5.81 0.76
N LEU A 43 1.39 -7.10 0.57
CA LEU A 43 1.32 -7.76 -0.74
C LEU A 43 0.24 -7.09 -1.61
N ALA A 44 -0.99 -6.99 -1.10
CA ALA A 44 -2.10 -6.39 -1.85
C ALA A 44 -1.87 -4.89 -2.17
N ALA A 45 -1.17 -4.15 -1.30
CA ALA A 45 -0.77 -2.76 -1.57
C ALA A 45 0.34 -2.66 -2.63
N GLY A 46 1.33 -3.57 -2.58
CA GLY A 46 2.42 -3.65 -3.57
C GLY A 46 1.92 -4.03 -4.96
N ASP A 47 1.03 -5.01 -5.05
CA ASP A 47 0.24 -5.35 -6.25
C ASP A 47 -0.55 -4.13 -6.75
N ALA A 48 -1.39 -3.53 -5.90
CA ALA A 48 -2.24 -2.41 -6.30
C ALA A 48 -1.45 -1.19 -6.84
N ALA A 49 -0.23 -0.96 -6.35
CA ALA A 49 0.68 0.09 -6.82
C ALA A 49 1.62 -0.37 -7.97
N GLY A 50 1.63 -1.66 -8.30
CA GLY A 50 2.51 -2.26 -9.30
C GLY A 50 2.18 -1.85 -10.74
N TRP A 51 3.20 -1.83 -11.59
CA TRP A 51 3.05 -1.53 -13.02
C TRP A 51 2.07 -2.46 -13.77
N PRO A 52 1.98 -3.78 -13.50
CA PRO A 52 0.98 -4.64 -14.14
C PRO A 52 -0.46 -4.20 -13.82
N ALA A 53 -0.78 -4.01 -12.53
CA ALA A 53 -2.10 -3.58 -12.10
C ALA A 53 -2.45 -2.18 -12.62
N ALA A 54 -1.49 -1.25 -12.65
CA ALA A 54 -1.64 0.06 -13.27
C ALA A 54 -1.90 -0.02 -14.79
N ARG A 55 -1.21 -0.93 -15.50
CA ARG A 55 -1.39 -1.17 -16.95
C ARG A 55 -2.74 -1.82 -17.26
N HIS A 56 -3.19 -2.79 -16.46
CA HIS A 56 -4.53 -3.38 -16.55
C HIS A 56 -5.62 -2.31 -16.31
N ARG A 57 -5.43 -1.43 -15.33
CA ARG A 57 -6.32 -0.27 -15.09
C ARG A 57 -6.29 0.75 -16.23
N ALA A 58 -5.12 1.06 -16.78
CA ALA A 58 -4.98 1.97 -17.93
C ALA A 58 -5.73 1.47 -19.18
N ALA A 59 -5.98 0.16 -19.33
CA ALA A 59 -6.81 -0.37 -20.42
C ALA A 59 -8.26 0.17 -20.40
N ARG A 60 -8.77 0.62 -19.25
CA ARG A 60 -10.09 1.26 -19.09
C ARG A 60 -10.12 2.75 -19.41
N MET A 61 -8.98 3.39 -19.68
CA MET A 61 -8.93 4.79 -20.12
C MET A 61 -9.43 4.95 -21.57
N PRO A 62 -9.89 6.15 -21.99
CA PRO A 62 -10.23 6.44 -23.37
C PRO A 62 -9.09 6.11 -24.34
N GLU A 63 -9.43 5.70 -25.56
CA GLU A 63 -8.46 5.18 -26.53
C GLU A 63 -7.32 6.18 -26.81
N TRP A 64 -7.65 7.46 -26.99
CA TRP A 64 -6.68 8.52 -27.21
C TRP A 64 -5.69 8.68 -26.04
N THR A 65 -6.14 8.48 -24.79
CA THR A 65 -5.27 8.55 -23.61
C THR A 65 -4.32 7.36 -23.58
N ARG A 66 -4.82 6.15 -23.88
CA ARG A 66 -3.99 4.94 -24.01
C ARG A 66 -2.98 5.04 -25.14
N ARG A 67 -3.33 5.74 -26.23
CA ARG A 67 -2.43 6.06 -27.34
C ARG A 67 -1.36 7.05 -26.90
N LEU A 68 -1.74 8.17 -26.27
CA LEU A 68 -0.80 9.18 -25.78
C LEU A 68 0.22 8.58 -24.79
N THR A 69 -0.20 7.72 -23.87
CA THR A 69 0.74 7.02 -22.96
C THR A 69 1.79 6.22 -23.74
N ARG A 70 1.40 5.48 -24.80
CA ARG A 70 2.36 4.71 -25.63
C ARG A 70 3.29 5.63 -26.42
N GLU A 71 2.79 6.73 -26.96
CA GLU A 71 3.61 7.71 -27.69
C GLU A 71 4.63 8.37 -26.75
N LEU A 72 4.27 8.62 -25.49
CA LEU A 72 5.17 9.11 -24.45
C LEU A 72 6.16 8.05 -23.94
N ASP A 73 5.73 6.80 -23.76
CA ASP A 73 6.61 5.66 -23.42
C ASP A 73 7.70 5.48 -24.50
N THR A 74 7.30 5.46 -25.78
CA THR A 74 8.22 5.36 -26.92
C THR A 74 9.13 6.59 -27.04
N PHE A 75 8.63 7.79 -26.78
CA PHE A 75 9.48 8.99 -26.71
C PHE A 75 10.54 8.87 -25.62
N ALA A 76 10.17 8.39 -24.42
CA ALA A 76 11.08 8.22 -23.30
C ALA A 76 12.16 7.18 -23.60
N GLU A 77 11.80 6.05 -24.21
CA GLU A 77 12.72 5.01 -24.68
C GLU A 77 13.71 5.55 -25.72
N GLN A 78 13.22 6.20 -26.78
CA GLN A 78 14.05 6.74 -27.87
C GLN A 78 15.02 7.85 -27.43
N ASN A 79 14.68 8.59 -26.38
CA ASN A 79 15.47 9.71 -25.86
C ASN A 79 16.15 9.38 -24.51
N ALA A 80 16.23 8.10 -24.13
CA ALA A 80 16.79 7.61 -22.86
C ALA A 80 16.34 8.39 -21.61
N THR A 81 15.10 8.89 -21.63
CA THR A 81 14.58 9.85 -20.65
C THR A 81 13.98 9.12 -19.46
N THR A 82 14.61 9.26 -18.29
CA THR A 82 14.16 8.63 -17.03
C THR A 82 13.10 9.44 -16.28
N THR A 83 12.92 10.73 -16.62
CA THR A 83 11.83 11.56 -16.10
C THR A 83 10.50 11.06 -16.67
N LEU A 84 9.58 10.64 -15.80
CA LEU A 84 8.22 10.25 -16.20
C LEU A 84 7.55 11.36 -17.03
N PRO A 85 7.22 11.12 -18.31
CA PRO A 85 6.54 12.11 -19.13
C PRO A 85 5.10 12.25 -18.65
N VAL A 86 4.79 13.36 -17.96
CA VAL A 86 3.48 13.62 -17.37
C VAL A 86 2.42 13.70 -18.49
N PRO A 87 1.46 12.75 -18.58
CA PRO A 87 0.44 12.80 -19.61
C PRO A 87 -0.51 13.98 -19.38
N ILE A 88 -1.25 14.39 -20.42
CA ILE A 88 -2.28 15.44 -20.35
C ILE A 88 -3.56 14.87 -19.70
N ALA A 89 -3.41 14.28 -18.51
CA ALA A 89 -4.45 13.67 -17.69
C ALA A 89 -5.12 14.65 -16.72
N LEU A 90 -4.65 15.91 -16.66
CA LEU A 90 -5.20 17.00 -15.84
C LEU A 90 -6.71 17.21 -16.01
N ASN A 91 -7.27 16.83 -17.17
CA ASN A 91 -8.70 16.94 -17.49
C ASN A 91 -9.39 15.57 -17.64
N GLN A 92 -8.85 14.49 -17.07
CA GLN A 92 -9.42 13.14 -17.19
C GLN A 92 -9.88 12.56 -15.84
N PRO A 93 -10.97 11.78 -15.82
CA PRO A 93 -11.46 11.14 -14.60
C PRO A 93 -10.40 10.15 -14.07
N PRO A 94 -9.89 10.31 -12.84
CA PRO A 94 -8.89 9.41 -12.26
C PRO A 94 -9.48 8.05 -11.84
N GLU A 95 -10.81 7.90 -11.86
CA GLU A 95 -11.55 6.70 -11.43
C GLU A 95 -10.99 5.38 -11.97
N PRO A 96 -10.62 5.24 -13.27
CA PRO A 96 -10.07 3.98 -13.78
C PRO A 96 -8.68 3.66 -13.23
N LEU A 97 -7.91 4.66 -12.80
CA LEU A 97 -6.52 4.53 -12.36
C LEU A 97 -6.36 4.39 -10.84
N ARG A 98 -7.42 4.63 -10.06
CA ARG A 98 -7.44 4.46 -8.59
C ARG A 98 -6.83 3.13 -8.18
N LEU A 99 -6.03 3.13 -7.10
CA LEU A 99 -5.40 1.93 -6.58
C LEU A 99 -6.45 0.92 -6.08
N GLY A 100 -6.20 -0.36 -6.33
CA GLY A 100 -7.02 -1.48 -5.89
C GLY A 100 -6.35 -2.81 -6.27
N PRO A 101 -6.68 -3.91 -5.59
CA PRO A 101 -6.09 -5.23 -5.86
C PRO A 101 -6.27 -5.66 -7.32
N SER A 102 -5.33 -6.47 -7.81
CA SER A 102 -5.44 -7.22 -9.07
C SER A 102 -5.45 -8.73 -8.81
N ASP A 103 -5.29 -9.52 -9.87
CA ASP A 103 -5.25 -10.97 -9.82
C ASP A 103 -4.17 -11.52 -8.86
N ASP A 104 -3.03 -10.85 -8.69
CA ASP A 104 -2.01 -11.25 -7.70
C ASP A 104 -2.55 -11.25 -6.25
N ALA A 105 -3.35 -10.23 -5.88
CA ALA A 105 -3.97 -10.16 -4.56
C ALA A 105 -5.16 -11.14 -4.43
N GLU A 106 -5.90 -11.41 -5.50
CA GLU A 106 -6.94 -12.45 -5.51
C GLU A 106 -6.34 -13.85 -5.31
N TRP A 107 -5.22 -14.15 -5.99
CA TRP A 107 -4.47 -15.40 -5.79
C TRP A 107 -3.88 -15.51 -4.38
N ALA A 108 -3.34 -14.43 -3.82
CA ALA A 108 -2.87 -14.42 -2.43
C ALA A 108 -4.01 -14.69 -1.44
N ALA A 109 -5.20 -14.10 -1.66
CA ALA A 109 -6.39 -14.32 -0.83
C ALA A 109 -7.02 -15.72 -1.03
N PHE A 110 -6.94 -16.30 -2.23
CA PHE A 110 -7.28 -17.70 -2.48
C PHE A 110 -6.33 -18.64 -1.72
N ALA A 111 -5.02 -18.50 -1.93
CA ALA A 111 -4.01 -19.32 -1.26
C ALA A 111 -4.10 -19.23 0.27
N ALA A 112 -4.29 -18.04 0.84
CA ALA A 112 -4.45 -17.87 2.28
C ALA A 112 -5.71 -18.56 2.84
N ARG A 113 -6.85 -18.50 2.12
CA ARG A 113 -8.08 -19.24 2.51
C ARG A 113 -7.87 -20.76 2.44
N THR A 114 -7.23 -21.24 1.37
CA THR A 114 -6.92 -22.67 1.17
C THR A 114 -5.96 -23.20 2.24
N VAL A 115 -4.94 -22.41 2.63
CA VAL A 115 -4.02 -22.71 3.74
C VAL A 115 -4.77 -22.86 5.07
N LEU A 116 -5.75 -21.99 5.33
CA LEU A 116 -6.58 -22.05 6.55
C LEU A 116 -7.53 -23.25 6.53
N ALA A 117 -8.16 -23.55 5.39
CA ALA A 117 -8.98 -24.74 5.22
C ALA A 117 -8.16 -26.03 5.44
N ALA A 118 -6.97 -26.14 4.84
CA ALA A 118 -6.04 -27.27 5.01
C ALA A 118 -5.53 -27.49 6.45
N ALA A 119 -5.68 -26.48 7.31
CA ALA A 119 -5.31 -26.52 8.72
C ALA A 119 -6.51 -26.83 9.64
N ALA A 120 -7.74 -26.62 9.17
CA ALA A 120 -8.99 -26.95 9.87
C ALA A 120 -9.58 -28.31 9.42
N ASP A 121 -9.22 -28.77 8.22
CA ASP A 121 -9.59 -30.08 7.69
C ASP A 121 -8.73 -31.17 8.33
N GLU A 122 -9.35 -32.01 9.18
CA GLU A 122 -8.74 -33.20 9.77
C GLU A 122 -8.67 -34.35 8.76
N ALA A 123 -8.02 -34.09 7.61
CA ALA A 123 -7.73 -35.07 6.57
C ALA A 123 -6.75 -36.12 7.12
N ASP A 124 -7.31 -37.18 7.67
CA ASP A 124 -6.65 -38.12 8.57
C ASP A 124 -5.48 -38.88 7.90
N GLY A 125 -4.46 -39.22 8.69
CA GLY A 125 -3.23 -39.88 8.25
C GLY A 125 -2.28 -39.07 7.36
N LEU A 126 -2.71 -37.93 6.79
CA LEU A 126 -1.85 -37.10 5.94
C LEU A 126 -0.91 -36.19 6.75
N SER A 127 0.37 -36.16 6.39
CA SER A 127 1.32 -35.20 6.96
C SER A 127 1.00 -33.75 6.54
N PRO A 128 1.40 -32.71 7.31
CA PRO A 128 0.97 -31.33 7.06
C PRO A 128 1.32 -30.82 5.65
N GLY A 129 2.50 -31.16 5.13
CA GLY A 129 2.92 -30.82 3.77
C GLY A 129 2.22 -31.61 2.66
N ARG A 130 1.51 -32.70 2.99
CA ARG A 130 0.59 -33.39 2.05
C ARG A 130 -0.81 -32.79 2.12
N ARG A 131 -1.37 -32.55 3.32
CA ARG A 131 -2.67 -31.85 3.49
C ARG A 131 -2.72 -30.52 2.77
N MET A 132 -1.62 -29.75 2.81
CA MET A 132 -1.53 -28.47 2.10
C MET A 132 -1.66 -28.61 0.58
N ARG A 133 -1.03 -29.63 -0.04
CA ARG A 133 -1.13 -29.83 -1.50
C ARG A 133 -2.50 -30.35 -1.86
N ASP A 134 -2.98 -31.39 -1.17
CA ASP A 134 -4.30 -31.97 -1.36
C ASP A 134 -5.43 -30.92 -1.27
N ALA A 135 -5.35 -29.99 -0.32
CA ALA A 135 -6.30 -28.89 -0.20
C ALA A 135 -6.18 -27.86 -1.36
N VAL A 136 -4.97 -27.59 -1.86
CA VAL A 136 -4.76 -26.75 -3.06
C VAL A 136 -5.28 -27.44 -4.31
N ASP A 137 -5.02 -28.73 -4.48
CA ASP A 137 -5.50 -29.54 -5.60
C ASP A 137 -7.04 -29.61 -5.58
N ARG A 138 -7.65 -29.85 -4.41
CA ARG A 138 -9.12 -29.81 -4.23
C ARG A 138 -9.71 -28.42 -4.48
N ALA A 139 -9.10 -27.35 -3.97
CA ALA A 139 -9.59 -25.98 -4.16
C ALA A 139 -9.44 -25.49 -5.60
N TRP A 140 -8.40 -25.94 -6.32
CA TRP A 140 -8.18 -25.61 -7.73
C TRP A 140 -9.23 -26.29 -8.64
N ASN A 141 -9.52 -27.57 -8.40
CA ASN A 141 -10.52 -28.32 -9.17
C ASN A 141 -11.98 -28.00 -8.79
N ALA A 142 -12.21 -26.92 -8.03
CA ALA A 142 -13.53 -26.43 -7.61
C ALA A 142 -13.82 -24.99 -8.09
N LEU A 143 -13.00 -24.48 -9.03
CA LEU A 143 -13.16 -23.18 -9.71
C LEU A 143 -13.72 -23.38 -11.14
#